data_AF-A0A1C7MVZ8-F1
#
_entry.id   AF-A0A1C7MVZ8-F1
#
_cell.length_a   1.000
_cell.length_b   1.000
_cell.length_c   1.000
_cell.angle_alpha   90.00
_cell.angle_beta   90.00
_cell.angle_gamma   90.00
#
_symmetry.space_group_name_H-M   'P 1'
#
loop_
_entity.id
_entity.type
_entity.pdbx_description
1 polymer ?
#
loop_
_entity_poly.entity_id
_entity_poly.type
_entity_poly.pdbx_seq_one_letter_code
_entity_poly.pdbx_strand_id
1 'polypeptide(L)'
;MLSTVKPSPRQVDYLPLEWTDHRLLSLDFRLLTKSDNTSSATANGRGFWKAHPHIAVKTARAHSRRQTFSLARAESLLQRKRAEIESNLINNPSLHPCLSPQLHIALEQLTSLQQYHVETLSLKAGTRWREQGELSAGYLKRTASARLTKTTIPPLFHPTLDRVCVSKDEMLDAAFVFYDNLFAPINSEGSKSTFYSPELTP
;
A
#
# COMPACT_ATOMS: atom_id res chain seq x y z
N MET A 1 -48.06 -9.91 -52.83
CA MET A 1 -48.30 -10.99 -51.86
C MET A 1 -47.11 -11.02 -50.89
N LEU A 2 -47.30 -10.54 -49.67
CA LEU A 2 -46.28 -10.47 -48.61
C LEU A 2 -46.38 -11.75 -47.78
N SER A 3 -45.32 -12.58 -47.79
CA SER A 3 -45.21 -13.78 -46.96
C SER A 3 -44.57 -13.41 -45.62
N THR A 4 -45.39 -13.41 -44.57
CA THR A 4 -44.95 -13.22 -43.18
C THR A 4 -44.41 -14.54 -42.64
N VAL A 5 -43.09 -14.66 -42.52
CA VAL A 5 -42.44 -15.76 -41.81
C VAL A 5 -42.45 -15.42 -40.31
N LYS A 6 -43.25 -16.14 -39.52
CA LYS A 6 -43.22 -16.07 -38.06
C LYS A 6 -41.94 -16.74 -37.53
N PRO A 7 -41.12 -16.10 -36.69
CA PRO A 7 -39.98 -16.76 -36.05
C PRO A 7 -40.46 -17.74 -34.96
N SER A 8 -39.99 -18.98 -35.08
CA SER A 8 -40.16 -20.08 -34.11
C SER A 8 -39.58 -19.69 -32.73
N PRO A 9 -40.17 -20.13 -31.60
CA PRO A 9 -39.62 -19.83 -30.28
C PRO A 9 -38.21 -20.44 -30.14
N ARG A 10 -37.30 -19.61 -29.62
CA ARG A 10 -35.87 -19.89 -29.42
C ARG A 10 -35.62 -21.29 -28.85
N GLN A 11 -35.20 -22.20 -29.70
CA GLN A 11 -34.55 -23.44 -29.28
C GLN A 11 -33.15 -23.08 -28.77
N VAL A 12 -32.94 -23.22 -27.45
CA VAL A 12 -31.62 -23.06 -26.84
C VAL A 12 -30.96 -24.43 -26.88
N ASP A 13 -30.13 -24.65 -27.90
CA ASP A 13 -29.28 -25.85 -27.95
C ASP A 13 -28.11 -25.64 -26.99
N TYR A 14 -28.05 -26.43 -25.92
CA TYR A 14 -26.93 -26.45 -25.01
C TYR A 14 -25.81 -27.29 -25.63
N LEU A 15 -24.63 -26.68 -25.79
CA LEU A 15 -23.44 -27.39 -26.25
C LEU A 15 -22.98 -28.41 -25.19
N PRO A 16 -22.54 -29.61 -25.61
CA PRO A 16 -22.03 -30.63 -24.70
C PRO A 16 -20.81 -30.12 -23.89
N LEU A 17 -20.78 -30.44 -22.59
CA LEU A 17 -19.78 -29.94 -21.63
C LEU A 17 -18.33 -30.40 -21.95
N GLU A 18 -18.17 -31.38 -22.83
CA GLU A 18 -16.90 -31.90 -23.32
C GLU A 18 -16.20 -31.02 -24.36
N TRP A 19 -16.84 -29.93 -24.82
CA TRP A 19 -16.23 -28.95 -25.75
C TRP A 19 -15.58 -27.74 -25.07
N THR A 20 -15.68 -27.60 -23.74
CA THR A 20 -14.90 -26.59 -23.01
C THR A 20 -13.58 -27.17 -22.53
N ASP A 21 -12.73 -27.56 -23.48
CA ASP A 21 -11.29 -27.63 -23.24
C ASP A 21 -10.79 -26.20 -23.03
N HIS A 22 -10.04 -25.98 -21.95
CA HIS A 22 -9.45 -24.70 -21.58
C HIS A 22 -8.32 -24.34 -22.54
N ARG A 23 -8.65 -24.11 -23.81
CA ARG A 23 -7.75 -23.46 -24.76
C ARG A 23 -7.79 -21.97 -24.50
N LEU A 24 -6.99 -21.56 -23.50
CA LEU A 24 -6.63 -20.20 -23.17
C LEU A 24 -6.46 -19.38 -24.47
N LEU A 25 -7.40 -18.48 -24.75
CA LEU A 25 -7.22 -17.46 -25.76
C LEU A 25 -6.08 -16.55 -25.28
N SER A 26 -4.88 -16.74 -25.84
CA SER A 26 -3.78 -15.79 -25.65
C SER A 26 -4.08 -14.56 -26.49
N LEU A 27 -4.34 -13.44 -25.81
CA LEU A 27 -4.49 -12.14 -26.45
C LEU A 27 -3.16 -11.39 -26.33
N ASP A 28 -2.39 -11.37 -27.42
CA ASP A 28 -1.15 -10.61 -27.50
C ASP A 28 -1.43 -9.17 -27.95
N PHE A 29 -1.33 -8.23 -27.01
CA PHE A 29 -1.43 -6.80 -27.31
C PHE A 29 -0.05 -6.23 -27.60
N ARG A 30 0.20 -5.88 -28.87
CA ARG A 30 1.42 -5.16 -29.27
C ARG A 30 1.24 -3.66 -28.97
N LEU A 31 1.88 -3.18 -27.91
CA LEU A 31 1.91 -1.75 -27.56
C LEU A 31 2.76 -1.00 -28.59
N LEU A 32 2.13 -0.12 -29.37
CA LEU A 32 2.77 0.73 -30.36
C LEU A 32 3.82 1.63 -29.68
N THR A 33 5.06 1.57 -30.16
CA THR A 33 6.12 2.49 -29.74
C THR A 33 6.34 3.55 -30.81
N LYS A 34 6.99 4.66 -30.43
CA LYS A 34 7.16 5.87 -31.24
C LYS A 34 7.81 5.66 -32.63
N SER A 35 8.35 4.48 -32.92
CA SER A 35 8.94 4.12 -34.22
C SER A 35 7.92 3.72 -35.30
N ASP A 36 6.67 3.43 -34.92
CA ASP A 36 5.66 3.02 -35.89
C ASP A 36 5.04 4.29 -36.50
N ASN A 37 5.41 4.57 -37.75
CA ASN A 37 5.06 5.78 -38.53
C ASN A 37 3.54 5.97 -38.81
N THR A 38 2.66 5.23 -38.13
CA THR A 38 1.20 5.32 -38.29
C THR A 38 0.60 6.10 -37.12
N SER A 39 0.74 7.43 -37.22
CA SER A 39 0.40 8.41 -36.18
C SER A 39 -1.10 8.56 -35.96
N SER A 40 -1.59 8.18 -34.77
CA SER A 40 -2.75 8.83 -34.12
C SER A 40 -2.81 8.60 -32.60
N ALA A 41 -2.02 7.67 -32.05
CA ALA A 41 -1.85 7.55 -30.61
C ALA A 41 -0.83 8.59 -30.12
N THR A 42 -1.32 9.69 -29.54
CA THR A 42 -0.44 10.64 -28.86
C THR A 42 0.29 9.94 -27.71
N ALA A 43 1.62 9.85 -27.79
CA ALA A 43 2.52 9.26 -26.79
C ALA A 43 2.49 9.96 -25.41
N ASN A 44 1.49 10.81 -25.17
CA ASN A 44 1.36 11.69 -24.02
C ASN A 44 0.08 11.39 -23.21
N GLY A 45 -0.73 10.40 -23.62
CA GLY A 45 -1.95 10.04 -22.92
C GLY A 45 -1.71 9.43 -21.52
N ARG A 46 -2.67 9.60 -20.60
CA ARG A 46 -2.62 9.07 -19.22
C ARG A 46 -2.33 7.55 -19.15
N GLY A 47 -2.73 6.78 -20.17
CA GLY A 47 -2.47 5.34 -20.26
C GLY A 47 -1.04 4.98 -20.67
N PHE A 48 -0.34 5.85 -21.40
CA PHE A 48 1.00 5.56 -21.93
C PHE A 48 2.05 5.42 -20.82
N TRP A 49 1.99 6.29 -19.81
CA TRP A 49 2.86 6.23 -18.63
C TRP A 49 2.62 4.99 -17.77
N LYS A 50 1.37 4.50 -17.73
CA LYS A 50 1.02 3.24 -17.04
C LYS A 50 1.54 2.02 -17.78
N ALA A 51 1.53 2.06 -19.11
CA ALA A 51 2.01 0.98 -19.97
C ALA A 51 3.56 0.90 -20.08
N HIS A 52 4.28 1.99 -19.75
CA HIS A 52 5.74 2.06 -19.89
C HIS A 52 6.43 2.50 -18.59
N PRO A 53 6.64 1.58 -17.64
CA PRO A 53 7.18 1.92 -16.31
C PRO A 53 8.58 2.54 -16.35
N HIS A 54 9.44 2.18 -17.31
CA HIS A 54 10.79 2.74 -17.42
C HIS A 54 10.80 4.24 -17.77
N ILE A 55 9.87 4.69 -18.62
CA ILE A 55 9.74 6.11 -18.99
C ILE A 55 9.20 6.90 -17.80
N ALA A 56 8.20 6.37 -17.10
CA ALA A 56 7.65 6.97 -15.89
C ALA A 56 8.72 7.15 -14.80
N VAL A 57 9.56 6.14 -14.57
CA VAL A 57 10.67 6.20 -13.60
C VAL A 57 11.69 7.27 -13.98
N LYS A 58 12.07 7.37 -15.26
CA LYS A 58 13.04 8.39 -15.72
C LYS A 58 12.51 9.80 -15.52
N THR A 59 11.26 10.06 -15.89
CA THR A 59 10.62 11.37 -15.72
C THR A 59 10.43 11.73 -14.25
N ALA A 60 10.00 10.78 -13.41
CA ALA A 60 9.86 10.99 -11.97
C ALA A 60 11.21 11.31 -11.31
N ARG A 61 12.29 10.61 -11.69
CA ARG A 61 13.65 10.89 -11.19
C ARG A 61 14.13 12.28 -11.63
N ALA A 62 13.92 12.66 -12.88
CA ALA A 62 14.30 13.98 -13.39
C ALA A 62 13.54 15.11 -12.68
N HIS A 63 12.22 14.94 -12.50
CA HIS A 63 11.38 15.86 -11.74
C HIS A 63 11.87 15.99 -10.30
N SER A 64 12.09 14.88 -9.61
CA SER A 64 12.59 14.87 -8.24
C SER A 64 13.94 15.60 -8.11
N ARG A 65 14.89 15.35 -9.02
CA ARG A 65 16.19 16.05 -9.03
C ARG A 65 16.02 17.56 -9.21
N ARG A 66 15.20 17.97 -10.18
CA ARG A 66 14.92 19.40 -10.43
C ARG A 66 14.28 20.07 -9.22
N GLN A 67 13.33 19.39 -8.59
CA GLN A 67 12.68 19.87 -7.38
C GLN A 67 13.68 20.04 -6.23
N THR A 68 14.49 19.01 -5.95
CA THR A 68 15.54 19.10 -4.91
C THR A 68 16.53 20.23 -5.20
N PHE A 69 16.99 20.38 -6.44
CA PHE A 69 17.87 21.48 -6.84
C PHE A 69 17.22 22.86 -6.62
N SER A 70 15.94 23.00 -6.99
CA SER A 70 15.18 24.24 -6.80
C SER A 70 15.05 24.60 -5.31
N LEU A 71 14.75 23.61 -4.47
CA LEU A 71 14.61 23.82 -3.02
C LEU A 71 15.95 24.17 -2.37
N ALA A 72 17.04 23.46 -2.71
CA ALA A 72 18.36 23.76 -2.20
C ALA A 72 18.83 25.18 -2.57
N ARG A 73 18.52 25.62 -3.80
CA ARG A 73 18.79 27.00 -4.24
C ARG A 73 17.97 28.02 -3.46
N ALA A 74 16.68 27.74 -3.26
CA ALA A 74 15.80 28.60 -2.48
C ALA A 74 16.28 28.73 -1.02
N GLU A 75 16.66 27.62 -0.39
CA GLU A 75 17.22 27.61 0.96
C GLU A 75 18.52 28.43 1.04
N SER A 76 19.45 28.23 0.10
CA SER A 76 20.71 29.00 0.05
C SER A 76 20.47 30.51 -0.09
N LEU A 77 19.46 30.90 -0.87
CA LEU A 77 19.09 32.30 -1.05
C LEU A 77 18.48 32.90 0.22
N LEU A 78 17.62 32.16 0.91
CA LEU A 78 17.01 32.59 2.18
C LEU A 78 18.05 32.68 3.29
N GLN A 79 18.99 31.73 3.37
CA GLN A 79 20.11 31.77 4.31
C GLN A 79 21.00 33.00 4.07
N ARG A 80 21.29 33.31 2.80
CA ARG A 80 22.05 34.52 2.45
C ARG A 80 21.30 35.79 2.84
N LYS A 81 20.01 35.88 2.49
CA LYS A 81 19.17 37.03 2.84
C LYS A 81 19.11 37.24 4.36
N ARG A 82 18.97 36.16 5.13
CA ARG A 82 19.04 36.19 6.58
C ARG A 82 20.37 36.78 7.06
N ALA A 83 21.49 36.23 6.61
CA ALA A 83 22.82 36.68 7.03
C ALA A 83 23.09 38.16 6.64
N GLU A 84 22.64 38.59 5.46
CA GLU A 84 22.73 39.98 5.02
C GLU A 84 21.91 40.91 5.93
N ILE A 85 20.67 40.54 6.25
CA ILE A 85 19.83 41.36 7.12
C ILE A 85 20.40 41.40 8.55
N GLU A 86 20.84 40.27 9.10
CA GLU A 86 21.48 40.21 10.42
C GLU A 86 22.75 41.08 10.48
N SER A 87 23.60 41.00 9.45
CA SER A 87 24.79 41.85 9.35
C SER A 87 24.44 43.34 9.27
N ASN A 88 23.43 43.71 8.48
CA ASN A 88 22.97 45.09 8.38
C ASN A 88 22.39 45.63 9.70
N LEU A 89 21.67 44.78 10.46
CA LEU A 89 21.14 45.14 11.78
C LEU A 89 22.24 45.33 12.82
N ILE A 90 23.29 44.51 12.78
CA ILE A 90 24.47 44.66 13.65
C ILE A 90 25.18 45.99 13.36
N ASN A 91 25.37 46.31 12.08
CA ASN A 91 26.09 47.52 11.67
C ASN A 91 25.24 48.80 11.82
N ASN A 92 23.92 48.70 11.66
CA ASN A 92 23.01 49.84 11.68
C ASN A 92 21.72 49.51 12.46
N PRO A 93 21.74 49.63 13.80
CA PRO A 93 20.58 49.30 14.64
C PRO A 93 19.34 50.15 14.36
N SER A 94 19.51 51.34 13.78
CA SER A 94 18.41 52.23 13.40
C SER A 94 17.48 51.64 12.33
N LEU A 95 17.96 50.67 11.55
CA LEU A 95 17.19 49.98 10.51
C LEU A 95 16.31 48.85 11.07
N HIS A 96 16.32 48.64 12.38
CA HIS A 96 15.54 47.58 13.02
C HIS A 96 14.04 47.59 12.66
N PRO A 97 13.33 48.72 12.66
CA PRO A 97 11.89 48.73 12.36
C PRO A 97 11.54 48.27 10.95
N CYS A 98 12.42 48.51 9.96
CA CYS A 98 12.16 48.16 8.57
C CYS A 98 12.66 46.77 8.19
N LEU A 99 13.80 46.34 8.76
CA LEU A 99 14.43 45.06 8.44
C LEU A 99 13.91 43.90 9.28
N SER A 100 13.45 44.14 10.51
CA SER A 100 12.91 43.09 11.39
C SER A 100 11.73 42.31 10.76
N PRO A 101 10.72 42.97 10.14
CA PRO A 101 9.65 42.23 9.46
C PRO A 101 10.16 41.37 8.30
N GLN A 102 11.14 41.87 7.54
CA GLN A 102 11.72 41.12 6.42
C GLN A 102 12.55 39.92 6.89
N LEU A 103 13.24 40.05 8.02
CA LEU A 103 13.95 38.95 8.69
C LEU A 103 12.96 37.86 9.09
N HIS A 104 11.84 38.24 9.72
CA HIS A 104 10.82 37.30 10.17
C HIS A 104 10.27 36.46 9.00
N ILE A 105 9.92 37.11 7.88
CA ILE A 105 9.42 36.42 6.68
C ILE A 105 10.47 35.44 6.13
N ALA A 106 11.74 35.85 6.07
CA ALA A 106 12.81 34.98 5.58
C ALA A 106 13.01 33.74 6.47
N LEU A 107 12.92 33.91 7.80
CA LEU A 107 12.98 32.81 8.76
C LEU A 107 11.79 31.86 8.64
N GLU A 108 10.57 32.39 8.48
CA GLU A 108 9.37 31.59 8.30
C GLU A 108 9.48 30.70 7.05
N GLN A 109 9.89 31.29 5.92
CA GLN A 109 10.08 30.56 4.66
C GLN A 109 11.16 29.48 4.77
N LEU A 110 12.25 29.78 5.47
CA LEU A 110 13.35 28.85 5.69
C LEU A 110 12.92 27.68 6.60
N THR A 111 12.15 27.98 7.65
CA THR A 111 11.57 26.97 8.54
C THR A 111 10.63 26.04 7.77
N SER A 112 9.76 26.61 6.92
CA SER A 112 8.85 25.84 6.07
C SER A 112 9.60 24.88 5.12
N LEU A 113 10.67 25.35 4.48
CA LEU A 113 11.49 24.51 3.60
C LEU A 113 12.20 23.39 4.37
N GLN A 114 12.73 23.68 5.55
CA GLN A 114 13.42 22.70 6.39
C GLN A 114 12.44 21.64 6.90
N GLN A 115 11.25 22.05 7.32
CA GLN A 115 10.18 21.14 7.73
C GLN A 115 9.77 20.20 6.59
N TYR A 116 9.59 20.72 5.37
CA TYR A 116 9.32 19.91 4.18
C TYR A 116 10.42 18.85 3.93
N HIS A 117 11.69 19.21 4.17
CA HIS A 117 12.80 18.27 4.03
C HIS A 117 12.74 17.15 5.07
N VAL A 118 12.47 17.51 6.33
CA VAL A 118 12.31 16.55 7.44
C VAL A 118 11.17 15.58 7.15
N GLU A 119 10.02 16.08 6.70
CA GLU A 119 8.88 15.25 6.31
C GLU A 119 9.21 14.33 5.13
N THR A 120 9.89 14.84 4.11
CA THR A 120 10.30 14.03 2.97
C THR A 120 11.29 12.93 3.36
N LEU A 121 12.25 13.25 4.23
CA LEU A 121 13.21 12.28 4.74
C LEU A 121 12.56 11.24 5.64
N SER A 122 11.59 11.64 6.48
CA SER A 122 10.85 10.71 7.33
C SER A 122 9.99 9.74 6.52
N LEU A 123 9.34 10.22 5.46
CA LEU A 123 8.61 9.37 4.51
C LEU A 123 9.56 8.40 3.79
N LYS A 124 10.72 8.89 3.31
CA LYS A 124 11.72 8.07 2.58
C LYS A 124 12.43 7.04 3.45
N ALA A 125 12.74 7.39 4.70
CA ALA A 125 13.39 6.49 5.64
C ALA A 125 12.48 5.33 6.06
N GLY A 126 11.25 5.25 5.51
CA GLY A 126 10.26 4.25 5.87
C GLY A 126 10.06 4.25 7.38
N THR A 127 10.14 5.44 8.00
CA THR A 127 10.23 5.57 9.44
C THR A 127 8.96 4.93 10.00
N ARG A 128 9.13 3.73 10.57
CA ARG A 128 8.09 3.02 11.31
C ARG A 128 7.50 4.05 12.25
N TRP A 129 6.23 4.37 12.04
CA TRP A 129 5.45 5.24 12.90
C TRP A 129 5.81 4.93 14.35
N ARG A 130 6.54 5.84 15.01
CA ARG A 130 6.63 5.82 16.46
C ARG A 130 5.34 6.47 16.91
N GLU A 131 4.39 5.65 17.33
CA GLU A 131 3.04 6.10 17.69
C GLU A 131 3.06 7.29 18.66
N GLN A 132 4.11 7.41 19.52
CA GLN A 132 4.37 8.57 20.37
C GLN A 132 5.84 9.03 20.47
N GLY A 133 6.66 8.86 19.41
CA GLY A 133 8.04 9.39 19.42
C GLY A 133 9.02 8.70 20.40
N GLU A 134 8.68 7.52 20.88
CA GLU A 134 9.33 6.91 22.05
C GLU A 134 10.77 6.45 21.77
N LEU A 135 11.70 6.78 22.67
CA LEU A 135 13.14 6.48 22.55
C LEU A 135 13.62 5.33 23.43
N SER A 136 12.77 4.81 24.33
CA SER A 136 13.16 3.74 25.25
C SER A 136 13.26 2.40 24.53
N ALA A 137 14.47 1.83 24.47
CA ALA A 137 14.71 0.50 23.93
C ALA A 137 13.87 -0.59 24.64
N GLY A 138 13.65 -0.43 25.96
CA GLY A 138 12.82 -1.35 26.75
C GLY A 138 11.35 -1.30 26.34
N TYR A 139 10.82 -0.10 26.06
CA TYR A 139 9.47 0.04 25.53
C TYR A 139 9.34 -0.61 24.15
N LEU A 140 10.28 -0.33 23.24
CA LEU A 140 10.27 -0.90 21.89
C LEU A 140 10.31 -2.43 21.92
N LYS A 141 11.11 -3.03 22.82
CA LYS A 141 11.13 -4.48 23.04
C LYS A 141 9.77 -4.99 23.49
N ARG A 142 9.15 -4.36 24.51
CA ARG A 142 7.84 -4.76 25.02
C ARG A 142 6.75 -4.67 23.94
N THR A 143 6.73 -3.58 23.18
CA THR A 143 5.75 -3.39 22.09
C THR A 143 5.95 -4.39 20.96
N ALA A 144 7.20 -4.69 20.60
CA ALA A 144 7.51 -5.73 19.62
C ALA A 144 7.08 -7.12 20.10
N SER A 145 7.38 -7.48 21.35
CA SER A 145 6.93 -8.73 21.95
C SER A 145 5.40 -8.81 22.03
N ALA A 146 4.72 -7.75 22.48
CA ALA A 146 3.26 -7.71 22.55
C ALA A 146 2.61 -7.86 21.17
N ARG A 147 3.19 -7.26 20.13
CA ARG A 147 2.74 -7.44 18.74
C ARG A 147 2.98 -8.87 18.27
N LEU A 148 4.16 -9.43 18.51
CA LEU A 148 4.48 -10.81 18.14
C LEU A 148 3.51 -11.81 18.79
N THR A 149 3.20 -11.63 20.08
CA THR A 149 2.20 -12.46 20.78
C THR A 149 0.81 -12.33 20.17
N LYS A 150 0.39 -11.12 19.76
CA LYS A 150 -0.90 -10.90 19.09
C LYS A 150 -0.96 -11.45 17.66
N THR A 151 0.17 -11.50 16.96
CA THR A 151 0.23 -11.99 15.57
C THR A 151 0.53 -13.48 15.45
N THR A 152 0.98 -14.12 16.54
CA THR A 152 1.32 -15.55 16.55
C THR A 152 0.11 -16.32 17.07
N ILE A 153 -0.43 -17.21 16.23
CA ILE A 153 -1.50 -18.12 16.66
C ILE A 153 -0.85 -19.15 17.62
N PRO A 154 -1.40 -19.34 18.84
CA PRO A 154 -0.93 -20.38 19.75
C PRO A 154 -1.04 -21.77 19.10
N PRO A 155 -0.20 -22.75 19.51
CA PRO A 155 -0.30 -24.13 19.04
C PRO A 155 -1.74 -24.66 19.18
N LEU A 156 -2.28 -25.22 18.09
CA LEU A 156 -3.63 -25.78 18.06
C LEU A 156 -3.59 -27.28 18.37
N PHE A 157 -4.65 -27.81 18.97
CA PHE A 157 -4.83 -29.27 19.06
C PHE A 157 -5.42 -29.80 17.74
N HIS A 158 -4.80 -30.82 17.17
CA HIS A 158 -5.26 -31.44 15.92
C HIS A 158 -6.44 -32.39 16.19
N PRO A 159 -7.62 -32.18 15.57
CA PRO A 159 -8.85 -32.91 15.91
C PRO A 159 -8.78 -34.43 15.65
N THR A 160 -8.07 -34.87 14.61
CA THR A 160 -7.99 -36.30 14.22
C THR A 160 -6.77 -37.03 14.78
N LEU A 161 -5.69 -36.31 15.09
CA LEU A 161 -4.39 -36.87 15.44
C LEU A 161 -4.09 -36.78 16.94
N ASP A 162 -4.97 -36.12 17.70
CA ASP A 162 -4.92 -35.94 19.15
C ASP A 162 -3.53 -35.50 19.66
N ARG A 163 -2.93 -34.54 18.93
CA ARG A 163 -1.62 -33.96 19.25
C ARG A 163 -1.60 -32.45 19.06
N VAL A 164 -0.65 -31.80 19.72
CA VAL A 164 -0.41 -30.36 19.57
C VAL A 164 0.32 -30.10 18.24
N CYS A 165 -0.23 -29.20 17.43
CA CYS A 165 0.36 -28.74 16.17
C CYS A 165 1.55 -27.83 16.47
N VAL A 166 2.74 -28.17 15.98
CA VAL A 166 3.96 -27.40 16.23
C VAL A 166 4.39 -26.62 14.98
N SER A 167 4.01 -27.11 13.79
CA SER A 167 4.27 -26.45 12.52
C SER A 167 3.04 -25.70 12.00
N LYS A 168 3.28 -24.65 11.19
CA LYS A 168 2.23 -23.91 10.49
C LYS A 168 1.38 -24.81 9.60
N ASP A 169 2.00 -25.76 8.90
CA ASP A 169 1.28 -26.65 7.98
C ASP A 169 0.33 -27.58 8.74
N GLU A 170 0.74 -28.08 9.90
CA GLU A 170 -0.13 -28.87 10.80
C GLU A 170 -1.28 -28.02 11.37
N MET A 171 -1.03 -26.75 11.71
CA MET A 171 -2.08 -25.85 12.18
C MET A 171 -3.12 -25.55 11.09
N LEU A 172 -2.70 -25.47 9.83
CA LEU A 172 -3.61 -25.29 8.69
C LEU A 172 -4.42 -26.56 8.45
N ASP A 173 -3.79 -27.73 8.46
CA ASP A 173 -4.47 -29.03 8.32
C ASP A 173 -5.53 -29.24 9.42
N ALA A 174 -5.17 -28.96 10.67
CA ALA A 174 -6.10 -29.00 11.79
C ALA A 174 -7.31 -28.06 11.60
N ALA A 175 -7.08 -26.86 11.07
CA ALA A 175 -8.14 -25.90 10.79
C ALA A 175 -9.04 -26.37 9.64
N PHE A 176 -8.48 -26.92 8.56
CA PHE A 176 -9.26 -27.49 7.46
C PHE A 176 -10.17 -28.61 7.94
N VAL A 177 -9.64 -29.59 8.67
CA VAL A 177 -10.44 -30.70 9.21
C VAL A 177 -11.53 -30.20 10.16
N PHE A 178 -11.22 -29.22 11.00
CA PHE A 178 -12.21 -28.65 11.91
C PHE A 178 -13.38 -28.01 11.14
N TYR A 179 -13.10 -27.18 10.13
CA TYR A 179 -14.14 -26.53 9.34
C TYR A 179 -14.89 -27.50 8.44
N ASP A 180 -14.22 -28.51 7.88
CA ASP A 180 -14.86 -29.58 7.12
C ASP A 180 -15.86 -30.35 7.97
N ASN A 181 -15.51 -30.67 9.22
CA ASN A 181 -16.43 -31.32 10.16
C ASN A 181 -17.58 -30.39 10.59
N LEU A 182 -17.32 -29.09 10.73
CA LEU A 182 -18.33 -28.11 11.14
C LEU A 182 -19.39 -27.87 10.05
N PHE A 183 -18.98 -27.91 8.78
CA PHE A 183 -19.84 -27.68 7.62
C PHE A 183 -20.19 -28.95 6.84
N ALA A 184 -19.75 -30.12 7.30
CA ALA A 184 -20.21 -31.38 6.76
C ALA A 184 -21.74 -31.44 6.83
N PRO A 185 -22.43 -31.88 5.77
CA PRO A 185 -23.87 -32.04 5.81
C PRO A 185 -24.20 -32.97 6.98
N ILE A 186 -25.01 -32.48 7.91
CA ILE A 186 -25.51 -33.27 9.04
C ILE A 186 -26.32 -34.41 8.42
N ASN A 187 -25.70 -35.56 8.22
CA ASN A 187 -26.41 -36.80 8.05
C ASN A 187 -27.11 -37.01 9.38
N SER A 188 -28.41 -36.71 9.41
CA SER A 188 -29.27 -36.76 10.59
C SER A 188 -29.49 -38.19 11.04
N GLU A 189 -28.44 -38.85 11.51
CA GLU A 189 -28.47 -40.19 12.11
C GLU A 189 -27.54 -40.14 13.32
N GLY A 190 -28.09 -39.65 14.42
CA GLY A 190 -27.68 -39.93 15.80
C GLY A 190 -26.20 -39.85 16.16
N SER A 191 -25.74 -38.71 16.66
CA SER A 191 -24.71 -38.68 17.70
C SER A 191 -24.92 -37.48 18.60
N LYS A 192 -25.39 -37.77 19.82
CA LYS A 192 -25.53 -36.81 20.91
C LYS A 192 -24.14 -36.25 21.22
N SER A 193 -23.95 -34.96 20.95
CA SER A 193 -22.87 -34.17 21.52
C SER A 193 -23.06 -34.14 23.04
N THR A 194 -22.39 -35.03 23.76
CA THR A 194 -22.17 -34.87 25.21
C THR A 194 -21.30 -33.64 25.43
N PHE A 195 -21.95 -32.50 25.66
CA PHE A 195 -21.34 -31.37 26.32
C PHE A 195 -20.97 -31.80 27.74
N TYR A 196 -19.68 -32.03 27.98
CA TYR A 196 -19.13 -32.02 29.33
C TYR A 196 -19.17 -30.59 29.84
N SER A 197 -20.15 -30.27 30.69
CA SER A 197 -20.09 -29.14 31.62
C SER A 197 -19.10 -29.47 32.73
N PRO A 198 -18.16 -28.58 33.09
CA PRO A 198 -17.42 -28.74 34.32
C PRO A 198 -18.33 -28.34 35.48
N GLU A 199 -18.63 -29.30 36.36
CA GLU A 199 -19.25 -29.03 37.66
C GLU A 199 -18.36 -28.07 38.45
N LEU A 200 -18.96 -26.94 38.85
CA LEU A 200 -18.54 -26.20 40.03
C LEU A 200 -18.90 -27.02 41.26
N THR A 201 -17.92 -27.28 42.12
CA THR A 201 -18.18 -27.65 43.51
C THR A 201 -17.47 -26.67 44.46
N PRO A 202 -18.06 -26.42 45.64
CA PRO A 202 -17.77 -25.29 46.52
C PRO A 202 -16.45 -25.39 47.30
#